data_AF-A0A919TDA6-F1
#
_entry.id   AF-A0A919TDA6-F1
#
_cell.length_a   1.000
_cell.length_b   1.000
_cell.length_c   1.000
_cell.angle_alpha   90.00
_cell.angle_beta   90.00
_cell.angle_gamma   90.00
#
_symmetry.space_group_name_H-M   'P 1'
#
loop_
_entity.id
_entity.type
_entity.pdbx_description
1 polymer ?
#
loop_
_entity_poly.entity_id
_entity_poly.type
_entity_poly.pdbx_seq_one_letter_code
_entity_poly.pdbx_strand_id
1 'polypeptide(L)'
;MRAAVAAICEPRLLDAPETVVAALDACAAATDWLAGAPAERRRADDVRALRKALGYCWSVAVAADPAVGLPRFRELSGRADGDVAWIVRENGKKARLAKLLPAG
;
A
#
# COMPACT_ATOMS: atom_id res chain seq x y z
N MET A 1 7.89 12.78 7.63
CA MET A 1 7.26 11.71 6.81
C MET A 1 6.12 10.94 7.48
N ARG A 2 5.89 11.07 8.81
CA ARG A 2 4.70 10.51 9.49
C ARG A 2 3.38 11.20 9.08
N ALA A 3 3.44 12.46 8.67
CA ALA A 3 2.26 13.25 8.27
C ALA A 3 1.67 12.87 6.91
N ALA A 4 2.48 12.52 5.91
CA ALA A 4 2.00 12.17 4.56
C ALA A 4 1.23 10.84 4.55
N VAL A 5 1.65 9.86 5.37
CA VAL A 5 1.02 8.54 5.43
C VAL A 5 -0.27 8.55 6.26
N ALA A 6 -0.36 9.42 7.27
CA ALA A 6 -1.60 9.64 8.02
C ALA A 6 -2.69 10.30 7.15
N ALA A 7 -2.31 11.14 6.19
CA ALA A 7 -3.25 11.80 5.27
C ALA A 7 -3.85 10.86 4.20
N ILE A 8 -3.12 9.82 3.76
CA ILE A 8 -3.54 8.91 2.67
C ILE A 8 -4.63 7.92 3.11
N CYS A 9 -4.77 7.68 4.41
CA CYS A 9 -5.64 6.64 4.96
C CYS A 9 -6.69 7.18 5.95
N GLU A 10 -7.07 8.46 5.84
CA GLU A 10 -8.28 8.99 6.50
C GLU A 10 -9.51 8.44 5.77
N PRO A 11 -10.26 7.47 6.35
CA PRO A 11 -11.36 6.80 5.66
C PRO A 11 -12.48 7.75 5.24
N ARG A 12 -12.57 8.91 5.90
CA ARG A 12 -13.59 9.95 5.68
C ARG A 12 -13.40 10.74 4.38
N LEU A 13 -12.28 10.54 3.68
CA LEU A 13 -11.98 11.25 2.42
C LEU A 13 -12.15 10.36 1.19
N LEU A 14 -12.36 9.05 1.36
CA LEU A 14 -12.48 8.06 0.28
C LEU A 14 -13.90 7.90 -0.28
N ASP A 15 -14.73 8.94 -0.22
CA ASP A 15 -16.08 8.93 -0.83
C ASP A 15 -16.07 9.40 -2.30
N ALA A 16 -14.99 10.05 -2.74
CA ALA A 16 -14.84 10.55 -4.11
C ALA A 16 -13.84 9.68 -4.91
N PRO A 17 -14.16 9.29 -6.16
CA PRO A 17 -13.26 8.52 -7.02
C PRO A 17 -11.86 9.13 -7.17
N GLU A 18 -11.75 10.45 -7.22
CA GLU A 18 -10.49 11.18 -7.32
C GLU A 18 -9.59 10.95 -6.10
N THR A 19 -10.19 10.87 -4.91
CA THR A 19 -9.44 10.60 -3.68
C THR A 19 -8.93 9.17 -3.64
N VAL A 20 -9.69 8.21 -4.19
CA VAL A 20 -9.25 6.81 -4.27
C VAL A 20 -8.04 6.68 -5.19
N VAL A 21 -8.05 7.34 -6.35
CA VAL A 21 -6.91 7.37 -7.27
C VAL A 21 -5.69 8.00 -6.60
N ALA A 22 -5.85 9.15 -5.93
CA ALA A 22 -4.77 9.79 -5.21
C ALA A 22 -4.18 8.90 -4.10
N ALA A 23 -5.03 8.14 -3.38
CA ALA A 23 -4.58 7.21 -2.35
C ALA A 23 -3.79 6.03 -2.96
N LEU A 24 -4.24 5.48 -4.09
CA LEU A 24 -3.53 4.44 -4.83
C LEU A 24 -2.17 4.94 -5.34
N ASP A 25 -2.13 6.13 -5.94
CA ASP A 25 -0.89 6.76 -6.43
C ASP A 25 0.11 6.99 -5.31
N ALA A 26 -0.36 7.47 -4.15
CA ALA A 26 0.49 7.70 -3.01
C ALA A 26 1.02 6.40 -2.40
N CYS A 27 0.22 5.33 -2.37
CA CYS A 27 0.68 4.00 -1.97
C CYS A 27 1.75 3.46 -2.93
N ALA A 28 1.57 3.64 -4.24
CA ALA A 28 2.53 3.23 -5.26
C ALA A 28 3.85 3.99 -5.11
N ALA A 29 3.82 5.32 -5.11
CA ALA A 29 5.00 6.17 -4.99
C ALA A 29 5.79 5.88 -3.71
N ALA A 30 5.11 5.69 -2.57
CA ALA A 30 5.77 5.35 -1.32
C ALA A 30 6.37 3.94 -1.31
N THR A 31 5.74 2.97 -2.00
CA THR A 31 6.25 1.61 -2.16
C THR A 31 7.48 1.60 -3.07
N ASP A 32 7.46 2.38 -4.16
CA ASP A 32 8.59 2.57 -5.07
C ASP A 32 9.77 3.23 -4.37
N TRP A 33 9.51 4.29 -3.60
CA TRP A 33 10.54 4.96 -2.79
C TRP A 33 11.19 4.00 -1.78
N LEU A 34 10.38 3.19 -1.09
CA LEU A 34 10.88 2.18 -0.16
C LEU A 34 11.75 1.14 -0.86
N ALA A 35 11.31 0.62 -2.01
CA ALA A 35 12.04 -0.36 -2.81
C ALA A 35 13.32 0.23 -3.44
N GLY A 36 13.37 1.53 -3.70
CA GLY A 36 14.58 2.22 -4.16
C GLY A 36 15.55 2.64 -3.06
N ALA A 37 15.14 2.62 -1.79
CA ALA A 37 15.97 3.10 -0.69
C ALA A 37 17.14 2.15 -0.39
N PRO A 38 18.36 2.68 -0.10
CA PRO A 38 19.49 1.86 0.36
C PRO A 38 19.17 1.09 1.65
N ALA A 39 19.83 -0.05 1.85
CA ALA A 39 19.56 -0.95 2.99
C ALA A 39 19.72 -0.26 4.35
N GLU A 40 20.68 0.67 4.50
CA GLU A 40 20.92 1.46 5.70
C GLU A 40 19.74 2.37 5.99
N ARG A 41 19.20 3.02 4.95
CA ARG A 41 18.05 3.91 5.08
C ARG A 41 16.79 3.16 5.49
N ARG A 42 16.60 1.94 4.97
CA ARG A 42 15.46 1.07 5.33
C ARG A 42 15.45 0.64 6.80
N ARG A 43 16.60 0.69 7.49
CA ARG A 43 16.70 0.37 8.93
C ARG A 43 16.26 1.53 9.83
N ALA A 44 16.15 2.75 9.30
CA ALA A 44 15.69 3.90 10.07
C ALA A 44 14.24 3.72 10.51
N ASP A 45 13.92 4.17 11.73
CA ASP A 45 12.63 3.91 12.37
C ASP A 45 11.45 4.55 11.61
N ASP A 46 11.68 5.71 10.99
CA ASP A 46 10.69 6.37 10.15
C ASP A 46 10.36 5.55 8.88
N VAL A 47 11.36 4.91 8.28
CA VAL A 47 11.17 4.04 7.11
C VAL A 47 10.51 2.72 7.48
N ARG A 48 10.86 2.16 8.64
CA ARG A 48 10.17 0.99 9.20
C ARG A 48 8.70 1.30 9.51
N ALA A 49 8.40 2.50 10.01
CA ALA A 49 7.03 2.96 10.23
C ALA A 49 6.26 3.10 8.91
N LEU A 50 6.89 3.66 7.86
CA LEU A 50 6.32 3.74 6.52
C LEU A 50 5.96 2.35 5.98
N ARG A 51 6.91 1.40 6.02
CA ARG A 51 6.68 0.01 5.57
C ARG A 51 5.48 -0.62 6.26
N LYS A 52 5.38 -0.48 7.59
CA LYS A 52 4.24 -1.02 8.37
C LYS A 52 2.91 -0.41 7.93
N ALA A 53 2.88 0.90 7.70
CA ALA A 53 1.68 1.59 7.23
C ALA A 53 1.29 1.15 5.81
N LEU A 54 2.25 0.96 4.90
CA LEU A 54 2.01 0.38 3.57
C LEU A 54 1.45 -1.04 3.65
N GLY A 55 1.82 -1.82 4.67
CA GLY A 55 1.23 -3.13 5.01
C GLY A 55 -0.26 -3.10 5.39
N TYR A 56 -0.88 -1.91 5.46
CA TYR A 56 -2.29 -1.71 5.73
C TYR A 56 -2.99 -0.84 4.67
N CYS A 57 -2.35 0.24 4.22
CA CYS A 57 -2.98 1.26 3.39
C CYS A 57 -3.41 0.75 2.00
N TRP A 58 -2.64 -0.14 1.37
CA TRP A 58 -3.03 -0.75 0.09
C TRP A 58 -4.39 -1.43 0.16
N SER A 59 -4.66 -2.21 1.20
CA SER A 59 -5.96 -2.87 1.35
C SER A 59 -7.13 -1.91 1.58
N VAL A 60 -6.87 -0.69 2.08
CA VAL A 60 -7.91 0.36 2.21
C VAL A 60 -8.19 0.98 0.84
N ALA A 61 -7.13 1.43 0.16
CA ALA A 61 -7.25 2.08 -1.15
C ALA A 61 -7.86 1.13 -2.20
N VAL A 62 -7.45 -0.14 -2.21
CA VAL A 62 -8.01 -1.15 -3.14
C VAL A 62 -9.46 -1.49 -2.80
N ALA A 63 -9.84 -1.50 -1.52
CA ALA A 63 -11.23 -1.77 -1.15
C ALA A 63 -12.18 -0.62 -1.52
N ALA A 64 -11.67 0.61 -1.64
CA ALA A 64 -12.45 1.77 -2.05
C ALA A 64 -12.78 1.77 -3.55
N ASP A 65 -11.87 1.30 -4.41
CA ASP A 65 -12.14 1.01 -5.82
C ASP A 65 -11.38 -0.25 -6.26
N PRO A 66 -12.02 -1.44 -6.18
CA PRO A 66 -11.38 -2.68 -6.58
C PRO A 66 -11.03 -2.76 -8.07
N ALA A 67 -11.80 -2.10 -8.94
CA ALA A 67 -11.61 -2.17 -10.38
C ALA A 67 -10.28 -1.50 -10.77
N VAL A 68 -9.97 -0.36 -10.16
CA VAL A 68 -8.70 0.37 -10.39
C VAL A 68 -7.58 -0.15 -9.50
N GLY A 69 -7.88 -0.53 -8.25
CA GLY A 69 -6.88 -0.88 -7.25
C GLY A 69 -6.27 -2.28 -7.41
N LEU A 70 -7.06 -3.29 -7.79
CA LEU A 70 -6.58 -4.67 -7.89
C LEU A 70 -5.47 -4.87 -8.93
N PRO A 71 -5.56 -4.31 -10.16
CA PRO A 71 -4.45 -4.40 -11.13
C PRO A 71 -3.14 -3.86 -10.55
N ARG A 72 -3.16 -2.66 -9.96
CA ARG A 72 -2.00 -2.00 -9.35
C ARG A 72 -1.41 -2.81 -8.19
N PHE A 73 -2.27 -3.37 -7.35
CA PHE A 73 -1.81 -4.21 -6.24
C PHE A 73 -1.19 -5.53 -6.72
N ARG A 74 -1.71 -6.13 -7.79
CA ARG A 74 -1.15 -7.37 -8.38
C ARG A 74 0.22 -7.17 -8.99
N GLU A 75 0.50 -6.00 -9.57
CA GLU A 75 1.83 -5.65 -10.11
C GLU A 75 2.92 -5.72 -9.03
N LEU A 76 2.59 -5.47 -7.76
CA LEU A 76 3.55 -5.57 -6.65
C LEU A 76 4.04 -7.00 -6.42
N SER A 77 3.20 -8.00 -6.66
CA SER A 77 3.52 -9.42 -6.44
C SER A 77 4.62 -9.94 -7.37
N GLY A 78 4.86 -9.28 -8.50
CA GLY A 78 5.94 -9.65 -9.43
C GLY A 78 7.31 -9.10 -9.06
N ARG A 79 7.42 -8.30 -8.00
CA ARG A 79 8.67 -7.62 -7.63
C ARG A 79 9.51 -8.49 -6.68
N ALA A 80 10.83 -8.53 -6.92
CA ALA A 80 11.78 -9.31 -6.12
C ALA A 80 12.15 -8.67 -4.75
N ASP A 81 11.66 -7.46 -4.45
CA ASP A 81 12.00 -6.74 -3.23
C ASP A 81 11.30 -7.34 -1.99
N GLY A 82 12.08 -7.63 -0.94
CA GLY A 82 11.59 -8.29 0.27
C GLY A 82 10.61 -7.44 1.11
N ASP A 83 10.72 -6.11 1.06
CA ASP A 83 9.79 -5.23 1.73
C ASP A 83 8.46 -5.14 0.97
N VAL A 84 8.52 -5.10 -0.37
CA VAL A 84 7.33 -5.18 -1.22
C VAL A 84 6.60 -6.51 -1.04
N ALA A 85 7.31 -7.64 -1.04
CA ALA A 85 6.73 -8.95 -0.80
C ALA A 85 6.05 -9.03 0.58
N TRP A 86 6.65 -8.42 1.60
CA TRP A 86 6.03 -8.31 2.92
C TRP A 86 4.77 -7.45 2.91
N ILE A 87 4.79 -6.30 2.20
CA ILE A 87 3.62 -5.41 2.04
C ILE A 87 2.45 -6.16 1.40
N VAL A 88 2.70 -6.89 0.30
CA VAL A 88 1.67 -7.67 -0.40
C VAL A 88 1.07 -8.70 0.55
N ARG A 89 1.91 -9.48 1.25
CA ARG A 89 1.45 -10.50 2.18
C ARG A 89 0.62 -9.93 3.34
N GLU A 90 1.05 -8.82 3.93
CA GLU A 90 0.31 -8.22 5.05
C GLU A 90 -1.03 -7.64 4.64
N ASN A 91 -1.12 -7.03 3.45
CA ASN A 91 -2.38 -6.55 2.91
C ASN A 91 -3.32 -7.68 2.51
N GLY A 92 -2.79 -8.77 1.94
CA GLY A 92 -3.59 -9.95 1.55
C GLY A 92 -4.31 -10.61 2.73
N LYS A 93 -3.83 -10.45 3.96
CA LYS A 93 -4.49 -10.93 5.19
C LYS A 93 -5.69 -10.08 5.62
N LYS A 94 -5.85 -8.86 5.10
CA LYS A 94 -6.91 -7.95 5.54
C LYS A 94 -8.23 -8.36 4.92
N ALA A 95 -9.25 -8.60 5.73
CA ALA A 95 -10.54 -9.13 5.29
C ALA A 95 -11.16 -8.36 4.09
N ARG A 96 -11.00 -7.03 4.06
CA ARG A 96 -11.46 -6.19 2.95
C ARG A 96 -10.79 -6.49 1.61
N LEU A 97 -9.50 -6.85 1.61
CA LEU A 97 -8.76 -7.20 0.39
C LEU A 97 -8.81 -8.70 0.12
N ALA A 98 -8.73 -9.53 1.15
CA ALA A 98 -8.79 -10.99 1.04
C ALA A 98 -10.03 -11.46 0.27
N LYS A 99 -11.18 -10.83 0.49
CA LYS A 99 -12.44 -11.13 -0.23
C LYS A 99 -12.41 -10.76 -1.72
N LEU A 100 -11.49 -9.89 -2.13
CA LEU A 100 -11.35 -9.39 -3.50
C LEU A 100 -10.25 -10.12 -4.29
N LEU A 101 -9.37 -10.83 -3.58
CA LEU A 101 -8.38 -11.69 -4.20
C LEU A 101 -9.03 -13.03 -4.53
N PRO A 102 -8.68 -13.66 -5.68
CA PRO A 102 -9.11 -15.02 -5.93
C PRO A 102 -8.65 -15.92 -4.78
N ALA A 103 -9.45 -16.95 -4.48
CA ALA A 103 -9.00 -17.99 -3.56
C ALA A 103 -7.69 -18.57 -4.09
N GLY A 104 -6.62 -18.40 -3.31
CA GLY A 104 -5.31 -18.97 -3.60
C GLY A 104 -5.30 -20.48 -3.43
#